data_AF-A0A9P6L6X9-F1
#
_entry.id   AF-A0A9P6L6X9-F1
#
_cell.length_a   1.000
_cell.length_b   1.000
_cell.length_c   1.000
_cell.angle_alpha   90.00
_cell.angle_beta   90.00
_cell.angle_gamma   90.00
#
_symmetry.space_group_name_H-M   'P 1'
#
loop_
_entity.id
_entity.type
_entity.pdbx_description
1 polymer ?
#
loop_
_entity_poly.entity_id
_entity_poly.type
_entity_poly.pdbx_seq_one_letter_code
_entity_poly.pdbx_strand_id
1 'polypeptide(L)'
;MRSHDKFIEQGASVLEAPTNAAAKRLAKDTGIKGIPLLASLNTLNFPFSFPLDFMHLIFKNLIPNLIKHYTGTFKDLDSGTEDYKLSKEAWSEICEAGSASGDTIPSSFGSRMPNIESERSNMTAEAWGFWSMYLAPILLQNRFSRRRYYDHFLKLVKLIHTCISFELKRSEVAEIRQGFQDWVLEYEEIFYQQNPSRISACPVTVHSLLHIADGIEATGPVWAAWAFVMEQYCGWIKRSTVRSRKHALKSIDNRILETTQLEMAKTRYGLVKKLSLKPKHGRTSKERFPHYPGYALLDPKRALSVNPALKRQLVDLIVTRCSPDFVDHKISAATAKKFIPSKLTEWGRVQIDETGDRARGRAHHNTGSSTRDSCFVRYECLVDRNAANNEAEDLVQQTFFEETILLTHVQTCDATENEDGFWEYSSMKRSPHFVDLKTVACVVGRVRDQGHWTFVDRSGPTAHAKMASPPSSSCSDVTDFSTSEESDPNPGSSSDNGSPTLDPSPVDANGSPMDLDTSSLGSSG
;
A
#
# COMPACT_ATOMS: atom_id res chain seq x y z
N MET A 1 -6.32 15.58 21.19
CA MET A 1 -6.22 14.63 22.33
C MET A 1 -6.06 15.30 23.71
N ARG A 2 -6.19 14.54 24.81
CA ARG A 2 -5.87 14.97 26.20
C ARG A 2 -4.35 15.08 26.39
N SER A 3 -3.87 16.05 27.18
CA SER A 3 -2.46 16.18 27.58
C SER A 3 -2.04 15.19 28.67
N HIS A 4 -0.73 14.98 28.84
CA HIS A 4 -0.17 14.12 29.89
C HIS A 4 -0.61 14.56 31.29
N ASP A 5 -0.42 15.82 31.63
CA ASP A 5 -0.74 16.34 32.97
C ASP A 5 -2.23 16.14 33.30
N LYS A 6 -3.12 16.43 32.33
CA LYS A 6 -4.55 16.22 32.49
C LYS A 6 -4.91 14.74 32.62
N PHE A 7 -4.17 13.84 31.99
CA PHE A 7 -4.34 12.39 32.18
C PHE A 7 -3.94 11.97 33.60
N ILE A 8 -2.80 12.46 34.10
CA ILE A 8 -2.32 12.17 35.45
C ILE A 8 -3.29 12.73 36.51
N GLU A 9 -3.73 13.99 36.36
CA GLU A 9 -4.68 14.65 37.25
C GLU A 9 -6.00 13.87 37.35
N GLN A 10 -6.56 13.47 36.20
CA GLN A 10 -7.81 12.71 36.17
C GLN A 10 -7.62 11.28 36.71
N GLY A 11 -6.47 10.67 36.47
CA GLY A 11 -6.10 9.38 37.06
C GLY A 11 -5.98 9.45 38.57
N ALA A 12 -5.33 10.49 39.11
CA ALA A 12 -5.19 10.73 40.55
C ALA A 12 -6.58 10.92 41.19
N SER A 13 -7.43 11.75 40.58
CA SER A 13 -8.79 12.00 41.06
C SER A 13 -9.62 10.72 41.21
N VAL A 14 -9.41 9.73 40.33
CA VAL A 14 -10.09 8.42 40.41
C VAL A 14 -9.55 7.57 41.55
N LEU A 15 -8.24 7.60 41.79
CA LEU A 15 -7.58 6.84 42.86
C LEU A 15 -7.85 7.42 44.25
N GLU A 16 -7.95 8.74 44.35
CA GLU A 16 -8.19 9.48 45.58
C GLU A 16 -9.69 9.61 45.92
N ALA A 17 -10.57 9.09 45.05
CA ALA A 17 -12.01 9.19 45.25
C ALA A 17 -12.44 8.54 46.58
N PRO A 18 -13.29 9.19 47.39
CA PRO A 18 -13.60 8.75 48.75
C PRO A 18 -14.41 7.44 48.80
N THR A 19 -15.00 7.03 47.68
CA THR A 19 -15.78 5.79 47.58
C THR A 19 -15.60 5.13 46.21
N ASN A 20 -15.78 3.82 46.16
CA ASN A 20 -15.80 3.07 44.89
C ASN A 20 -16.87 3.56 43.91
N ALA A 21 -17.99 4.10 44.40
CA ALA A 21 -19.05 4.67 43.55
C ALA A 21 -18.59 5.98 42.91
N ALA A 22 -17.90 6.85 43.66
CA ALA A 22 -17.31 8.08 43.16
C ALA A 22 -16.20 7.78 42.14
N ALA A 23 -15.30 6.83 42.45
CA ALA A 23 -14.25 6.38 41.54
C ALA A 23 -14.82 5.89 40.20
N LYS A 24 -15.88 5.06 40.24
CA LYS A 24 -16.57 4.58 39.04
C LYS A 24 -17.24 5.70 38.24
N ARG A 25 -17.80 6.71 38.91
CA ARG A 25 -18.41 7.88 38.24
C ARG A 25 -17.34 8.70 37.53
N LEU A 26 -16.27 9.07 38.24
CA LEU A 26 -15.13 9.79 37.65
C LEU A 26 -14.49 9.02 36.49
N ALA A 27 -14.32 7.70 36.64
CA ALA A 27 -13.77 6.87 35.57
C ALA A 27 -14.69 6.79 34.35
N LYS A 28 -16.01 6.84 34.55
CA LYS A 28 -16.99 6.89 33.46
C LYS A 28 -16.97 8.25 32.74
N ASP A 29 -16.88 9.34 33.50
CA ASP A 29 -16.91 10.70 32.97
C ASP A 29 -15.60 11.04 32.22
N THR A 30 -14.46 10.54 32.70
CA THR A 30 -13.13 10.82 32.13
C THR A 30 -12.65 9.76 31.14
N GLY A 31 -13.17 8.53 31.24
CA GLY A 31 -12.65 7.35 30.54
C GLY A 31 -11.36 6.77 31.15
N ILE A 32 -10.88 7.30 32.27
CA ILE A 32 -9.62 6.91 32.91
C ILE A 32 -9.92 6.13 34.18
N LYS A 33 -9.32 4.94 34.36
CA LYS A 33 -9.55 4.09 35.54
C LYS A 33 -8.57 4.32 36.69
N GLY A 34 -7.54 5.13 36.46
CA GLY A 34 -6.46 5.40 37.41
C GLY A 34 -5.14 5.68 36.69
N ILE A 35 -4.06 5.79 37.46
CA ILE A 35 -2.70 6.01 36.94
C ILE A 35 -2.00 4.66 36.71
N PRO A 36 -1.51 4.37 35.48
CA PRO A 36 -0.76 3.15 35.22
C PRO A 36 0.64 3.22 35.84
N LEU A 37 1.20 2.07 36.25
CA LEU A 37 2.56 2.01 36.82
C LEU A 37 3.62 2.64 35.90
N LEU A 38 3.43 2.51 34.58
CA LEU A 38 4.32 3.10 33.57
C LEU A 38 4.36 4.63 33.61
N ALA A 39 3.39 5.31 34.23
CA ALA A 39 3.44 6.76 34.42
C ALA A 39 4.57 7.21 35.38
N SER A 40 5.18 6.29 36.12
CA SER A 40 6.41 6.58 36.90
C SER A 40 7.64 6.82 36.03
N LEU A 41 7.58 6.47 34.74
CA LEU A 41 8.67 6.68 33.81
C LEU A 41 8.56 8.07 33.18
N ASN A 42 9.47 8.98 33.55
CA ASN A 42 9.53 10.35 33.02
C ASN A 42 9.79 10.42 31.50
N THR A 43 10.17 9.29 30.89
CA THR A 43 10.39 9.16 29.44
C THR A 43 9.10 8.85 28.66
N LEU A 44 7.98 8.58 29.34
CA LEU A 44 6.70 8.27 28.70
C LEU A 44 5.73 9.44 28.80
N ASN A 45 5.05 9.72 27.69
CA ASN A 45 4.00 10.72 27.60
C ASN A 45 2.66 10.02 27.32
N PHE A 46 1.62 10.35 28.07
CA PHE A 46 0.31 9.75 27.92
C PHE A 46 -0.64 10.76 27.26
N PRO A 47 -1.34 10.40 26.16
CA PRO A 47 -1.40 9.08 25.53
C PRO A 47 -0.34 8.85 24.43
N PHE A 48 0.49 9.84 24.08
CA PHE A 48 1.28 9.83 22.85
C PHE A 48 2.35 8.72 22.74
N SER A 49 2.83 8.17 23.85
CA SER A 49 3.72 7.00 23.86
C SER A 49 3.00 5.68 23.53
N PHE A 50 1.67 5.70 23.42
CA PHE A 50 0.83 4.56 23.08
C PHE A 50 -0.02 4.94 21.87
N PRO A 51 0.59 5.02 20.68
CA PRO A 51 -0.11 5.47 19.48
C PRO A 51 -1.32 4.59 19.17
N LEU A 52 -2.28 5.17 18.46
CA LEU A 52 -3.44 4.44 17.97
C LEU A 52 -3.00 3.28 17.09
N ASP A 53 -3.49 2.09 17.40
CA ASP A 53 -3.29 0.94 16.54
C ASP A 53 -4.18 1.05 15.30
N PHE A 54 -3.61 1.66 14.25
CA PHE A 54 -4.28 1.91 12.97
C PHE A 54 -4.82 0.62 12.34
N MET A 55 -4.08 -0.49 12.45
CA MET A 55 -4.47 -1.78 11.87
C MET A 55 -5.78 -2.27 12.48
N HIS A 56 -5.86 -2.30 13.82
CA HIS A 56 -7.08 -2.73 14.49
C HIS A 56 -8.22 -1.72 14.32
N LEU A 57 -7.91 -0.43 14.45
CA LEU A 57 -8.88 0.66 14.32
C LEU A 57 -9.60 0.62 12.97
N ILE A 58 -8.85 0.57 11.87
CA ILE A 58 -9.42 0.61 10.53
C ILE A 58 -9.88 -0.77 10.08
N PHE A 59 -8.96 -1.74 10.00
CA PHE A 59 -9.22 -3.00 9.30
C PHE A 59 -9.97 -4.03 10.14
N LYS A 60 -9.87 -4.01 11.48
CA LYS A 60 -10.60 -4.94 12.35
C LYS A 60 -11.87 -4.36 12.96
N ASN A 61 -12.02 -3.04 12.98
CA ASN A 61 -13.17 -2.38 13.59
C ASN A 61 -13.98 -1.55 12.60
N LEU A 62 -13.43 -0.47 12.04
CA LEU A 62 -14.17 0.47 11.19
C LEU A 62 -14.76 -0.20 9.95
N ILE A 63 -13.94 -0.85 9.12
CA ILE A 63 -14.38 -1.50 7.88
C ILE A 63 -15.46 -2.58 8.16
N PRO A 64 -15.26 -3.50 9.12
CA PRO A 64 -16.32 -4.43 9.50
C PRO A 64 -17.61 -3.78 10.01
N ASN A 65 -17.53 -2.63 10.68
CA ASN A 65 -18.71 -1.88 11.14
C ASN A 65 -19.47 -1.24 9.96
N LEU A 66 -18.77 -0.64 9.00
CA LEU A 66 -19.40 -0.12 7.77
C LEU A 66 -20.14 -1.22 7.00
N ILE A 67 -19.54 -2.40 6.86
CA ILE A 67 -20.21 -3.55 6.24
C ILE A 67 -21.45 -3.98 7.02
N LYS A 68 -21.40 -3.94 8.36
CA LYS A 68 -22.60 -4.22 9.18
C LYS A 68 -23.68 -3.17 8.93
N HIS A 69 -23.34 -1.90 8.71
CA HIS A 69 -24.32 -0.90 8.30
C HIS A 69 -24.90 -1.24 6.91
N TYR A 70 -24.05 -1.47 5.91
CA TYR A 70 -24.47 -1.78 4.54
C TYR A 70 -25.30 -3.06 4.43
N THR A 71 -25.09 -4.04 5.31
CA THR A 71 -25.85 -5.30 5.37
C THR A 71 -27.01 -5.27 6.36
N GLY A 72 -27.22 -4.15 7.07
CA GLY A 72 -28.30 -4.01 8.07
C GLY A 72 -28.16 -4.88 9.32
N THR A 73 -26.93 -5.28 9.68
CA THR A 73 -26.61 -6.12 10.85
C THR A 73 -25.90 -5.35 11.98
N PHE A 74 -25.83 -4.01 11.88
CA PHE A 74 -25.17 -3.18 12.89
C PHE A 74 -26.09 -2.88 14.06
N LYS A 75 -25.89 -3.57 15.20
CA LYS A 75 -26.50 -3.27 16.51
C LYS A 75 -28.01 -2.99 16.45
N ASP A 76 -28.73 -3.76 15.64
CA ASP A 76 -30.18 -3.67 15.43
C ASP A 76 -30.67 -2.30 14.90
N LEU A 77 -29.78 -1.48 14.32
CA LEU A 77 -30.15 -0.24 13.67
C LEU A 77 -30.70 -0.49 12.26
N ASP A 78 -31.83 0.16 11.97
CA ASP A 78 -32.33 0.31 10.61
C ASP A 78 -31.56 1.41 9.84
N SER A 79 -32.01 1.76 8.64
CA SER A 79 -31.42 2.84 7.85
C SER A 79 -31.91 4.23 8.27
N GLY A 80 -32.88 4.32 9.19
CA GLY A 80 -33.53 5.57 9.57
C GLY A 80 -34.09 6.33 8.37
N THR A 81 -33.62 7.57 8.20
CA THR A 81 -34.00 8.47 7.09
C THR A 81 -33.16 8.27 5.82
N GLU A 82 -32.14 7.43 5.90
CA GLU A 82 -31.24 7.10 4.78
C GLU A 82 -31.56 5.72 4.20
N ASP A 83 -30.84 5.34 3.15
CA ASP A 83 -31.01 4.08 2.42
C ASP A 83 -29.67 3.48 2.01
N TYR A 84 -28.74 3.38 2.96
CA TYR A 84 -27.38 2.87 2.73
C TYR A 84 -27.28 1.33 2.71
N LYS A 85 -28.41 0.61 2.73
CA LYS A 85 -28.40 -0.85 2.75
C LYS A 85 -28.27 -1.41 1.34
N LEU A 86 -27.36 -2.35 1.17
CA LEU A 86 -27.25 -3.15 -0.04
C LEU A 86 -28.35 -4.23 -0.02
N SER A 87 -28.86 -4.59 -1.20
CA SER A 87 -29.71 -5.77 -1.32
C SER A 87 -28.91 -7.03 -0.98
N LYS A 88 -29.60 -8.11 -0.56
CA LYS A 88 -28.93 -9.38 -0.25
C LYS A 88 -28.25 -9.95 -1.49
N GLU A 89 -28.89 -9.81 -2.63
CA GLU A 89 -28.40 -10.26 -3.93
C GLU A 89 -27.12 -9.51 -4.30
N ALA A 90 -27.11 -8.18 -4.21
CA ALA A 90 -25.92 -7.37 -4.48
C ALA A 90 -24.76 -7.73 -3.53
N TRP A 91 -25.05 -7.92 -2.23
CA TRP A 91 -24.03 -8.30 -1.26
C TRP A 91 -23.44 -9.69 -1.54
N SER A 92 -24.27 -10.66 -1.94
CA SER A 92 -23.81 -12.00 -2.28
C SER A 92 -22.93 -11.98 -3.53
N GLU A 93 -23.34 -11.25 -4.58
CA GLU A 93 -22.53 -11.04 -5.79
C GLU A 93 -21.17 -10.40 -5.48
N ILE A 94 -21.13 -9.37 -4.61
CA ILE A 94 -19.88 -8.75 -4.14
C ILE A 94 -18.97 -9.79 -3.47
N CYS A 95 -19.52 -10.62 -2.59
CA CYS A 95 -18.75 -11.62 -1.85
C CYS A 95 -18.22 -12.73 -2.76
N GLU A 96 -19.02 -13.17 -3.73
CA GLU A 96 -18.63 -14.16 -4.73
C GLU A 96 -17.53 -13.62 -5.66
N ALA A 97 -17.71 -12.41 -6.22
CA ALA A 97 -16.71 -11.77 -7.07
C ALA A 97 -15.39 -11.53 -6.33
N GLY A 98 -15.47 -11.08 -5.07
CA GLY A 98 -14.32 -10.90 -4.19
C GLY A 98 -13.55 -12.19 -3.95
N SER A 99 -14.24 -13.31 -3.67
CA SER A 99 -13.61 -14.62 -3.47
C SER A 99 -13.01 -15.18 -4.77
N ALA A 100 -13.75 -15.10 -5.88
CA ALA A 100 -13.31 -15.56 -7.20
C ALA A 100 -12.07 -14.81 -7.71
N SER A 101 -11.91 -13.54 -7.32
CA SER A 101 -10.71 -12.75 -7.64
C SER A 101 -9.40 -13.38 -7.12
N GLY A 102 -9.47 -14.31 -6.15
CA GLY A 102 -8.31 -15.04 -5.65
C GLY A 102 -7.58 -15.88 -6.72
N ASP A 103 -8.23 -16.19 -7.85
CA ASP A 103 -7.58 -16.87 -8.99
C ASP A 103 -6.85 -15.90 -9.91
N THR A 104 -7.28 -14.64 -9.95
CA THR A 104 -6.82 -13.63 -10.92
C THR A 104 -5.99 -12.51 -10.31
N ILE A 105 -5.90 -12.47 -8.98
CA ILE A 105 -5.05 -11.55 -8.24
C ILE A 105 -3.76 -12.27 -7.82
N PRO A 106 -2.59 -11.79 -8.27
CA PRO A 106 -1.30 -12.41 -7.97
C PRO A 106 -1.06 -12.61 -6.48
N SER A 107 -0.27 -13.63 -6.11
CA SER A 107 0.07 -13.86 -4.70
C SER A 107 0.93 -12.75 -4.08
N SER A 108 1.55 -11.88 -4.87
CA SER A 108 2.26 -10.71 -4.37
C SER A 108 1.33 -9.70 -3.69
N PHE A 109 0.03 -9.73 -3.99
CA PHE A 109 -1.00 -8.85 -3.43
C PHE A 109 -1.48 -9.32 -2.05
N GLY A 110 -1.16 -10.56 -1.66
CA GLY A 110 -1.52 -11.12 -0.35
C GLY A 110 -2.20 -12.48 -0.45
N SER A 111 -2.79 -12.90 0.66
CA SER A 111 -3.55 -14.15 0.75
C SER A 111 -4.81 -14.14 -0.14
N ARG A 112 -5.40 -15.31 -0.40
CA ARG A 112 -6.65 -15.38 -1.17
C ARG A 112 -7.74 -14.72 -0.35
N MET A 113 -8.59 -13.96 -1.01
CA MET A 113 -9.72 -13.32 -0.36
C MET A 113 -10.77 -14.36 0.03
N PRO A 114 -11.10 -14.49 1.33
CA PRO A 114 -12.23 -15.31 1.75
C PRO A 114 -13.54 -14.69 1.25
N ASN A 115 -14.57 -15.54 1.08
CA ASN A 115 -15.92 -15.03 0.89
C ASN A 115 -16.41 -14.40 2.21
N ILE A 116 -16.71 -13.10 2.20
CA ILE A 116 -17.04 -12.36 3.43
C ILE A 116 -18.35 -12.85 4.06
N GLU A 117 -19.31 -13.28 3.25
CA GLU A 117 -20.61 -13.77 3.70
C GLU A 117 -20.50 -15.12 4.41
N SER A 118 -19.83 -16.10 3.80
CA SER A 118 -19.74 -17.47 4.34
C SER A 118 -18.54 -17.71 5.25
N GLU A 119 -17.46 -16.94 5.10
CA GLU A 119 -16.17 -17.17 5.76
C GLU A 119 -15.66 -15.94 6.53
N ARG A 120 -16.55 -15.10 7.06
CA ARG A 120 -16.20 -13.85 7.77
C ARG A 120 -15.15 -14.03 8.88
N SER A 121 -15.16 -15.17 9.57
CA SER A 121 -14.20 -15.50 10.63
C SER A 121 -12.76 -15.67 10.11
N ASN A 122 -12.60 -15.99 8.82
CA ASN A 122 -11.30 -16.13 8.15
C ASN A 122 -10.71 -14.78 7.71
N MET A 123 -11.48 -13.69 7.81
CA MET A 123 -11.01 -12.36 7.43
C MET A 123 -9.99 -11.81 8.45
N THR A 124 -8.72 -11.86 8.04
CA THR A 124 -7.59 -11.23 8.74
C THR A 124 -7.59 -9.71 8.52
N ALA A 125 -6.77 -8.98 9.27
CA ALA A 125 -6.60 -7.54 9.05
C ALA A 125 -6.02 -7.23 7.66
N GLU A 126 -5.09 -8.05 7.18
CA GLU A 126 -4.54 -7.96 5.81
C GLU A 126 -5.65 -8.14 4.77
N ALA A 127 -6.52 -9.14 4.92
CA ALA A 127 -7.64 -9.37 4.01
C ALA A 127 -8.65 -8.22 4.03
N TRP A 128 -8.96 -7.68 5.21
CA TRP A 128 -9.83 -6.50 5.32
C TRP A 128 -9.23 -5.27 4.65
N GLY A 129 -7.94 -5.00 4.87
CA GLY A 129 -7.25 -3.88 4.23
C GLY A 129 -7.18 -4.03 2.72
N PHE A 130 -6.84 -5.23 2.25
CA PHE A 130 -6.82 -5.53 0.81
C PHE A 130 -8.21 -5.33 0.18
N TRP A 131 -9.25 -5.90 0.80
CA TRP A 131 -10.62 -5.74 0.33
C TRP A 131 -11.02 -4.28 0.30
N SER A 132 -10.86 -3.53 1.41
CA SER A 132 -11.35 -2.15 1.48
C SER A 132 -10.66 -1.21 0.51
N MET A 133 -9.36 -1.40 0.26
CA MET A 133 -8.58 -0.48 -0.57
C MET A 133 -8.64 -0.83 -2.06
N TYR A 134 -8.70 -2.12 -2.41
CA TYR A 134 -8.50 -2.55 -3.80
C TYR A 134 -9.71 -3.23 -4.43
N LEU A 135 -10.55 -3.91 -3.65
CA LEU A 135 -11.71 -4.63 -4.18
C LEU A 135 -13.01 -3.88 -3.97
N ALA A 136 -13.26 -3.38 -2.76
CA ALA A 136 -14.49 -2.69 -2.40
C ALA A 136 -14.77 -1.46 -3.28
N PRO A 137 -13.79 -0.63 -3.68
CA PRO A 137 -14.05 0.47 -4.61
C PRO A 137 -14.64 -0.03 -5.95
N ILE A 138 -14.13 -1.14 -6.47
CA ILE A 138 -14.65 -1.73 -7.71
C ILE A 138 -16.01 -2.40 -7.47
N LEU A 139 -16.12 -3.23 -6.44
CA LEU A 139 -17.27 -4.11 -6.21
C LEU A 139 -18.50 -3.37 -5.67
N LEU A 140 -18.32 -2.24 -4.99
CA LEU A 140 -19.43 -1.42 -4.48
C LEU A 140 -19.98 -0.45 -5.53
N GLN A 141 -19.30 -0.31 -6.67
CA GLN A 141 -19.70 0.59 -7.73
C GLN A 141 -21.10 0.26 -8.24
N ASN A 142 -21.96 1.28 -8.32
CA ASN A 142 -23.35 1.18 -8.76
C ASN A 142 -24.24 0.20 -7.95
N ARG A 143 -23.84 -0.18 -6.73
CA ARG A 143 -24.61 -1.11 -5.87
C ARG A 143 -25.50 -0.42 -4.83
N PHE A 144 -25.18 0.82 -4.48
CA PHE A 144 -25.98 1.62 -3.56
C PHE A 144 -27.12 2.34 -4.28
N SER A 145 -28.26 2.52 -3.59
CA SER A 145 -29.40 3.27 -4.15
C SER A 145 -29.08 4.76 -4.38
N ARG A 146 -28.15 5.33 -3.60
CA ARG A 146 -27.65 6.69 -3.77
C ARG A 146 -26.12 6.70 -3.82
N ARG A 147 -25.55 7.42 -4.79
CA ARG A 147 -24.08 7.53 -5.01
C ARG A 147 -23.34 8.06 -3.78
N ARG A 148 -23.96 8.94 -2.97
CA ARG A 148 -23.35 9.52 -1.76
C ARG A 148 -22.72 8.51 -0.79
N TYR A 149 -23.28 7.30 -0.66
CA TYR A 149 -22.72 6.31 0.28
C TYR A 149 -21.46 5.65 -0.28
N TYR A 150 -21.43 5.47 -1.60
CA TYR A 150 -20.24 5.03 -2.31
C TYR A 150 -19.14 6.08 -2.26
N ASP A 151 -19.48 7.34 -2.55
CA ASP A 151 -18.51 8.46 -2.48
C ASP A 151 -17.95 8.63 -1.06
N HIS A 152 -18.80 8.50 -0.03
CA HIS A 152 -18.38 8.50 1.37
C HIS A 152 -17.37 7.37 1.66
N PHE A 153 -17.59 6.17 1.12
CA PHE A 153 -16.64 5.06 1.23
C PHE A 153 -15.32 5.35 0.48
N LEU A 154 -15.38 5.90 -0.74
CA LEU A 154 -14.18 6.25 -1.51
C LEU A 154 -13.33 7.34 -0.83
N LYS A 155 -13.96 8.32 -0.18
CA LYS A 155 -13.26 9.32 0.65
C LYS A 155 -12.46 8.64 1.76
N LEU A 156 -13.03 7.64 2.43
CA LEU A 156 -12.30 6.85 3.42
C LEU A 156 -11.12 6.10 2.81
N VAL A 157 -11.32 5.46 1.66
CA VAL A 157 -10.27 4.71 0.96
C VAL A 157 -9.09 5.62 0.60
N LYS A 158 -9.36 6.83 0.08
CA LYS A 158 -8.34 7.85 -0.17
C LYS A 158 -7.56 8.20 1.10
N LEU A 159 -8.24 8.47 2.21
CA LEU A 159 -7.59 8.78 3.49
C LEU A 159 -6.73 7.63 4.01
N ILE A 160 -7.20 6.38 3.87
CA ILE A 160 -6.43 5.20 4.27
C ILE A 160 -5.15 5.11 3.43
N HIS A 161 -5.24 5.26 2.10
CA HIS A 161 -4.07 5.25 1.22
C HIS A 161 -3.03 6.31 1.60
N THR A 162 -3.48 7.54 1.89
CA THR A 162 -2.57 8.59 2.37
C THR A 162 -1.93 8.16 3.70
N CYS A 163 -2.70 7.71 4.69
CA CYS A 163 -2.18 7.33 6.00
C CYS A 163 -1.11 6.23 5.95
N ILE A 164 -1.26 5.24 5.05
CA ILE A 164 -0.32 4.11 4.93
C ILE A 164 0.87 4.39 4.01
N SER A 165 0.97 5.60 3.45
CA SER A 165 2.09 5.98 2.60
C SER A 165 3.40 5.85 3.35
N PHE A 166 4.44 5.39 2.66
CA PHE A 166 5.74 5.14 3.26
C PHE A 166 6.36 6.43 3.79
N GLU A 167 6.23 7.51 3.01
CA GLU A 167 6.61 8.88 3.36
C GLU A 167 5.36 9.75 3.43
N LEU A 168 5.36 10.70 4.36
CA LEU A 168 4.26 11.64 4.58
C LEU A 168 4.81 13.05 4.75
N LYS A 169 4.32 13.98 3.93
CA LYS A 169 4.58 15.41 4.06
C LYS A 169 3.69 16.00 5.14
N ARG A 170 4.15 17.08 5.79
CA ARG A 170 3.36 17.80 6.80
C ARG A 170 2.03 18.35 6.26
N SER A 171 2.00 18.74 4.98
CA SER A 171 0.77 19.16 4.30
C SER A 171 -0.24 18.01 4.20
N GLU A 172 0.22 16.80 3.85
CA GLU A 172 -0.63 15.61 3.76
C GLU A 172 -1.18 15.21 5.13
N VAL A 173 -0.42 15.44 6.21
CA VAL A 173 -0.93 15.22 7.58
C VAL A 173 -2.06 16.21 7.93
N ALA A 174 -1.96 17.46 7.48
CA ALA A 174 -3.05 18.44 7.62
C ALA A 174 -4.29 18.03 6.79
N GLU A 175 -4.08 17.52 5.58
CA GLU A 175 -5.16 16.96 4.74
C GLU A 175 -5.82 15.74 5.39
N ILE A 176 -5.04 14.83 5.99
CA ILE A 176 -5.56 13.68 6.75
C ILE A 176 -6.43 14.18 7.91
N ARG A 177 -5.95 15.19 8.65
CA ARG A 177 -6.69 15.77 9.78
C ARG A 177 -8.04 16.32 9.35
N GLN A 178 -8.06 17.17 8.33
CA GLN A 178 -9.30 17.76 7.83
C GLN A 178 -10.21 16.68 7.21
N GLY A 179 -9.65 15.80 6.40
CA GLY A 179 -10.42 14.78 5.71
C GLY A 179 -11.10 13.79 6.65
N PHE A 180 -10.48 13.40 7.78
CA PHE A 180 -11.18 12.59 8.78
C PHE A 180 -12.26 13.37 9.54
N GLN A 181 -12.10 14.68 9.76
CA GLN A 181 -13.16 15.51 10.35
C GLN A 181 -14.38 15.55 9.42
N ASP A 182 -14.16 15.88 8.14
CA ASP A 182 -15.21 15.94 7.13
C ASP A 182 -15.90 14.58 6.96
N TRP A 183 -15.10 13.50 6.90
CA TRP A 183 -15.63 12.15 6.77
C TRP A 183 -16.48 11.73 7.97
N VAL A 184 -16.07 12.09 9.20
CA VAL A 184 -16.82 11.79 10.42
C VAL A 184 -18.13 12.59 10.47
N LEU A 185 -18.13 13.86 10.03
CA LEU A 185 -19.36 14.64 9.93
C LEU A 185 -20.35 14.00 8.96
N GLU A 186 -19.89 13.62 7.76
CA GLU A 186 -20.74 12.90 6.78
C GLU A 186 -21.21 11.54 7.32
N TYR A 187 -20.36 10.84 8.08
CA TYR A 187 -20.74 9.59 8.75
C TYR A 187 -21.86 9.83 9.77
N GLU A 188 -21.76 10.89 10.58
CA GLU A 188 -22.79 11.23 11.56
C GLU A 188 -24.11 11.60 10.89
N GLU A 189 -24.08 12.28 9.74
CA GLU A 189 -25.27 12.55 8.93
C GLU A 189 -25.91 11.25 8.40
N ILE A 190 -25.10 10.34 7.84
CA ILE A 190 -25.60 9.11 7.20
C ILE A 190 -26.13 8.10 8.24
N PHE A 191 -25.35 7.83 9.30
CA PHE A 191 -25.60 6.69 10.19
C PHE A 191 -26.23 7.11 11.53
N TYR A 192 -25.74 8.19 12.15
CA TYR A 192 -26.24 8.68 13.45
C TYR A 192 -27.50 9.54 13.30
N GLN A 193 -27.61 10.32 12.22
CA GLN A 193 -28.77 11.13 11.84
C GLN A 193 -29.22 12.10 12.94
N GLN A 194 -28.26 12.57 13.76
CA GLN A 194 -28.50 13.45 14.91
C GLN A 194 -29.59 12.93 15.87
N ASN A 195 -29.80 11.62 15.93
CA ASN A 195 -30.86 11.00 16.70
C ASN A 195 -30.27 10.27 17.92
N PRO A 196 -30.55 10.71 19.16
CA PRO A 196 -30.04 10.07 20.37
C PRO A 196 -30.35 8.58 20.49
N SER A 197 -31.47 8.11 19.91
CA SER A 197 -31.82 6.68 19.87
C SER A 197 -30.85 5.85 19.02
N ARG A 198 -30.07 6.50 18.15
CA ARG A 198 -29.06 5.89 17.28
C ARG A 198 -27.63 6.10 17.77
N ILE A 199 -27.43 6.50 19.03
CA ILE A 199 -26.09 6.75 19.62
C ILE A 199 -25.13 5.56 19.50
N SER A 200 -25.67 4.35 19.35
CA SER A 200 -24.88 3.14 19.10
C SER A 200 -24.06 3.19 17.79
N ALA A 201 -24.46 4.05 16.84
CA ALA A 201 -23.76 4.39 15.60
C ALA A 201 -22.55 5.29 15.81
N CYS A 202 -22.32 5.86 17.00
CA CYS A 202 -21.14 6.66 17.34
C CYS A 202 -20.15 5.87 18.22
N PRO A 203 -19.56 4.76 17.74
CA PRO A 203 -18.61 4.01 18.53
C PRO A 203 -17.30 4.80 18.72
N VAL A 204 -16.56 4.46 19.77
CA VAL A 204 -15.23 5.01 20.03
C VAL A 204 -14.27 4.88 18.83
N THR A 205 -14.49 3.88 17.98
CA THR A 205 -13.69 3.65 16.77
C THR A 205 -13.87 4.78 15.75
N VAL A 206 -15.06 5.37 15.63
CA VAL A 206 -15.30 6.53 14.73
C VAL A 206 -14.67 7.78 15.33
N HIS A 207 -14.83 8.02 16.63
CA HIS A 207 -14.17 9.13 17.32
C HIS A 207 -12.64 9.05 17.23
N SER A 208 -12.07 7.86 17.31
CA SER A 208 -10.61 7.65 17.25
C SER A 208 -10.00 8.08 15.90
N LEU A 209 -10.80 8.14 14.83
CA LEU A 209 -10.33 8.62 13.52
C LEU A 209 -9.85 10.07 13.57
N LEU A 210 -10.51 10.90 14.39
CA LEU A 210 -10.17 12.32 14.57
C LEU A 210 -8.77 12.54 15.17
N HIS A 211 -8.19 11.52 15.79
CA HIS A 211 -6.87 11.59 16.43
C HIS A 211 -5.78 10.85 15.63
N ILE A 212 -6.08 10.34 14.42
CA ILE A 212 -5.09 9.67 13.57
C ILE A 212 -3.96 10.64 13.20
N ALA A 213 -4.28 11.86 12.77
CA ALA A 213 -3.28 12.86 12.43
C ALA A 213 -2.40 13.24 13.63
N ASP A 214 -3.00 13.44 14.80
CA ASP A 214 -2.26 13.69 16.05
C ASP A 214 -1.31 12.52 16.39
N GLY A 215 -1.74 11.28 16.14
CA GLY A 215 -0.90 10.09 16.29
C GLY A 215 0.28 10.07 15.31
N ILE A 216 0.03 10.41 14.04
CA ILE A 216 1.08 10.47 13.00
C ILE A 216 2.12 11.53 13.34
N GLU A 217 1.71 12.70 13.83
CA GLU A 217 2.64 13.77 14.24
C GLU A 217 3.52 13.36 15.42
N ALA A 218 2.97 12.56 16.35
CA ALA A 218 3.68 12.13 17.54
C ALA A 218 4.62 10.95 17.30
N THR A 219 4.22 9.96 16.50
CA THR A 219 4.96 8.69 16.36
C THR A 219 5.44 8.39 14.94
N GLY A 220 5.20 9.29 14.00
CA GLY A 220 5.53 9.09 12.58
C GLY A 220 4.45 8.34 11.81
N PRO A 221 4.72 7.97 10.54
CA PRO A 221 3.77 7.27 9.69
C PRO A 221 3.18 6.02 10.36
N VAL A 222 1.92 5.69 10.07
CA VAL A 222 1.20 4.62 10.79
C VAL A 222 1.88 3.26 10.70
N TRP A 223 2.63 3.01 9.62
CA TRP A 223 3.39 1.76 9.44
C TRP A 223 4.56 1.61 10.43
N ALA A 224 5.03 2.69 11.05
CA ALA A 224 6.08 2.63 12.06
C ALA A 224 5.56 2.08 13.40
N ALA A 225 4.25 2.20 13.67
CA ALA A 225 3.63 1.85 14.95
C ALA A 225 2.51 0.80 14.86
N TRP A 226 2.15 0.34 13.65
CA TRP A 226 1.09 -0.65 13.46
C TRP A 226 1.40 -2.02 14.06
N ALA A 227 0.36 -2.76 14.47
CA ALA A 227 0.55 -4.03 15.16
C ALA A 227 0.88 -5.23 14.24
N PHE A 228 0.93 -5.09 12.91
CA PHE A 228 1.20 -6.22 12.00
C PHE A 228 2.51 -6.96 12.33
N VAL A 229 3.60 -6.24 12.61
CA VAL A 229 4.89 -6.83 12.96
C VAL A 229 4.81 -7.61 14.26
N MET A 230 4.17 -7.02 15.27
CA MET A 230 3.99 -7.63 16.59
C MET A 230 3.09 -8.86 16.53
N GLU A 231 2.01 -8.84 15.75
CA GLU A 231 1.14 -10.01 15.56
C GLU A 231 1.86 -11.15 14.84
N GLN A 232 2.67 -10.84 13.82
CA GLN A 232 3.48 -11.84 13.13
C GLN A 232 4.51 -12.48 14.07
N TYR A 233 5.14 -11.69 14.94
CA TYR A 233 6.04 -12.19 15.96
C TYR A 233 5.30 -13.07 16.98
N CYS A 234 4.14 -12.63 17.49
CA CYS A 234 3.28 -13.43 18.36
C CYS A 234 2.83 -14.75 17.69
N GLY A 235 2.50 -14.72 16.40
CA GLY A 235 2.16 -15.90 15.61
C GLY A 235 3.34 -16.86 15.43
N TRP A 236 4.55 -16.33 15.28
CA TRP A 236 5.78 -17.13 15.32
C TRP A 236 5.98 -17.77 16.70
N ILE A 237 5.82 -17.01 17.80
CA ILE A 237 5.92 -17.56 19.15
C ILE A 237 4.93 -18.72 19.32
N LYS A 238 3.64 -18.50 19.03
CA LYS A 238 2.60 -19.52 19.17
C LYS A 238 2.92 -20.81 18.39
N ARG A 239 3.38 -20.69 17.14
CA ARG A 239 3.70 -21.84 16.28
C ARG A 239 4.99 -22.56 16.66
N SER A 240 6.02 -21.81 17.07
CA SER A 240 7.38 -22.35 17.23
C SER A 240 7.72 -22.78 18.65
N THR A 241 7.05 -22.24 19.67
CA THR A 241 7.47 -22.38 21.07
C THR A 241 6.50 -23.20 21.93
N VAL A 242 5.19 -23.18 21.66
CA VAL A 242 4.19 -23.85 22.50
C VAL A 242 4.06 -25.33 22.10
N ARG A 243 5.12 -26.11 22.31
CA ARG A 243 5.11 -27.58 22.13
C ARG A 243 4.55 -28.33 23.33
N SER A 244 4.52 -27.68 24.51
CA SER A 244 3.93 -28.20 25.73
C SER A 244 2.89 -27.23 26.28
N ARG A 245 1.65 -27.72 26.47
CA ARG A 245 0.58 -26.94 27.13
C ARG A 245 0.75 -26.87 28.65
N LYS A 246 1.49 -27.81 29.26
CA LYS A 246 1.74 -27.86 30.71
C LYS A 246 2.80 -26.85 31.17
N HIS A 247 3.81 -26.61 30.33
CA HIS A 247 4.94 -25.72 30.64
C HIS A 247 5.13 -24.66 29.54
N ALA A 248 4.04 -24.01 29.14
CA ALA A 248 4.02 -23.09 27.99
C ALA A 248 5.02 -21.94 28.15
N LEU A 249 5.03 -21.26 29.31
CA LEU A 249 5.93 -20.11 29.56
C LEU A 249 7.41 -20.50 29.50
N LYS A 250 7.80 -21.61 30.15
CA LYS A 250 9.18 -22.11 30.12
C LYS A 250 9.61 -22.53 28.72
N SER A 251 8.69 -23.10 27.94
CA SER A 251 8.93 -23.47 26.55
C SER A 251 9.11 -22.24 25.65
N ILE A 252 8.35 -21.17 25.90
CA ILE A 252 8.51 -19.87 25.24
C ILE A 252 9.88 -19.27 25.57
N ASP A 253 10.21 -19.16 26.85
CA ASP A 253 11.44 -18.54 27.34
C ASP A 253 12.69 -19.21 26.77
N ASN A 254 12.80 -20.54 26.95
CA ASN A 254 13.90 -21.32 26.41
C ASN A 254 14.05 -21.13 24.89
N ARG A 255 12.93 -21.12 24.15
CA ARG A 255 12.98 -21.04 22.69
C ARG A 255 13.39 -19.66 22.19
N ILE A 256 12.94 -18.60 22.88
CA ILE A 256 13.40 -17.24 22.61
C ILE A 256 14.90 -17.15 22.90
N LEU A 257 15.35 -17.65 24.05
CA LEU A 257 16.77 -17.67 24.43
C LEU A 257 17.63 -18.39 23.38
N GLU A 258 17.27 -19.62 23.01
CA GLU A 258 17.97 -20.42 22.00
C GLU A 258 18.03 -19.71 20.63
N THR A 259 16.91 -19.12 20.20
CA THR A 259 16.83 -18.44 18.89
C THR A 259 17.70 -17.18 18.90
N THR A 260 17.64 -16.39 19.97
CA THR A 260 18.45 -15.18 20.14
C THR A 260 19.95 -15.52 20.22
N GLN A 261 20.34 -16.53 21.00
CA GLN A 261 21.73 -17.00 21.07
C GLN A 261 22.25 -17.45 19.70
N LEU A 262 21.43 -18.15 18.91
CA LEU A 262 21.78 -18.57 17.56
C LEU A 262 21.95 -17.37 16.62
N GLU A 263 21.07 -16.37 16.67
CA GLU A 263 21.19 -15.15 15.87
C GLU A 263 22.40 -14.29 16.27
N MET A 264 22.70 -14.21 17.56
CA MET A 264 23.92 -13.56 18.05
C MET A 264 25.17 -14.26 17.53
N ALA A 265 25.23 -15.59 17.58
CA ALA A 265 26.36 -16.37 17.04
C ALA A 265 26.49 -16.20 15.52
N LYS A 266 25.37 -16.25 14.78
CA LYS A 266 25.36 -15.98 13.33
C LYS A 266 25.95 -14.62 13.00
N THR A 267 25.56 -13.59 13.74
CA THR A 267 25.97 -12.21 13.50
C THR A 267 27.43 -12.00 13.89
N ARG A 268 27.80 -12.36 15.12
CA ARG A 268 29.15 -12.15 15.68
C ARG A 268 30.25 -12.87 14.89
N TYR A 269 29.97 -14.06 14.37
CA TYR A 269 30.95 -14.88 13.66
C TYR A 269 30.73 -14.93 12.14
N GLY A 270 29.81 -14.13 11.60
CA GLY A 270 29.51 -14.12 10.16
C GLY A 270 28.97 -15.47 9.62
N LEU A 271 28.32 -16.27 10.47
CA LEU A 271 27.86 -17.63 10.17
C LEU A 271 26.42 -17.69 9.63
N VAL A 272 25.81 -16.55 9.28
CA VAL A 272 24.40 -16.44 8.84
C VAL A 272 24.02 -17.50 7.80
N LYS A 273 24.84 -17.68 6.75
CA LYS A 273 24.58 -18.68 5.69
C LYS A 273 24.78 -20.12 6.15
N LYS A 274 25.79 -20.36 6.99
CA LYS A 274 26.16 -21.71 7.47
C LYS A 274 25.16 -22.27 8.48
N LEU A 275 24.64 -21.42 9.36
CA LEU A 275 23.67 -21.77 10.40
C LEU A 275 22.23 -21.47 9.98
N SER A 276 21.98 -21.22 8.69
CA SER A 276 20.62 -21.01 8.19
C SER A 276 19.85 -22.34 8.19
N LEU A 277 18.85 -22.43 9.07
CA LEU A 277 17.92 -23.57 9.13
C LEU A 277 16.80 -23.48 8.09
N LYS A 278 16.76 -22.44 7.26
CA LYS A 278 15.77 -22.32 6.18
C LYS A 278 16.04 -23.39 5.12
N PRO A 279 15.01 -24.14 4.66
CA PRO A 279 15.20 -25.12 3.60
C PRO A 279 15.74 -24.42 2.36
N LYS A 280 16.81 -24.98 1.77
CA LYS A 280 17.35 -24.51 0.50
C LYS A 280 16.26 -24.71 -0.56
N HIS A 281 15.51 -23.66 -0.85
CA HIS A 281 14.62 -23.67 -2.01
C HIS A 281 15.51 -23.87 -3.24
N GLY A 282 15.13 -24.80 -4.12
CA GLY A 282 15.90 -25.10 -5.33
C GLY A 282 16.30 -23.79 -6.01
N ARG A 283 17.58 -23.64 -6.38
CA ARG A 283 18.10 -22.42 -7.02
C ARG A 283 17.27 -22.19 -8.28
N THR A 284 16.30 -21.28 -8.22
CA THR A 284 15.73 -20.71 -9.43
C THR A 284 16.87 -19.94 -10.06
N SER A 285 17.25 -20.26 -11.29
CA SER A 285 18.24 -19.45 -11.98
C SER A 285 17.68 -18.03 -12.06
N LYS A 286 18.47 -17.07 -11.57
CA LYS A 286 18.14 -15.64 -11.61
C LYS A 286 19.21 -15.00 -12.47
N GLU A 287 18.84 -14.67 -13.69
CA GLU A 287 19.74 -14.10 -14.69
C GLU A 287 19.45 -12.59 -14.78
N ARG A 288 20.51 -11.79 -14.74
CA ARG A 288 20.43 -10.33 -14.84
C ARG A 288 21.25 -9.88 -16.04
N PHE A 289 20.76 -8.83 -16.69
CA PHE A 289 21.42 -8.23 -17.84
C PHE A 289 21.81 -6.80 -17.45
N PRO A 290 23.06 -6.35 -17.68
CA PRO A 290 23.52 -5.02 -17.24
C PRO A 290 22.63 -3.86 -17.71
N HIS A 291 22.09 -3.99 -18.93
CA HIS A 291 21.22 -2.99 -19.56
C HIS A 291 19.76 -3.04 -19.07
N TYR A 292 19.41 -4.03 -18.25
CA TYR A 292 18.10 -4.21 -17.63
C TYR A 292 18.26 -4.34 -16.10
N PRO A 293 18.82 -3.32 -15.42
CA PRO A 293 19.23 -3.43 -14.02
C PRO A 293 18.05 -3.68 -13.06
N GLY A 294 16.85 -3.17 -13.42
CA GLY A 294 15.60 -3.33 -12.67
C GLY A 294 14.86 -4.66 -12.91
N TYR A 295 15.39 -5.54 -13.76
CA TYR A 295 14.72 -6.79 -14.13
C TYR A 295 15.62 -8.00 -13.90
N ALA A 296 14.99 -9.12 -13.55
CA ALA A 296 15.68 -10.39 -13.49
C ALA A 296 14.83 -11.51 -14.09
N LEU A 297 15.42 -12.26 -15.02
CA LEU A 297 14.76 -13.37 -15.68
C LEU A 297 14.90 -14.64 -14.86
N LEU A 298 13.80 -15.40 -14.78
CA LEU A 298 13.68 -16.57 -13.93
C LEU A 298 13.23 -17.78 -14.75
N ASP A 299 13.60 -18.98 -14.29
CA ASP A 299 13.15 -20.24 -14.87
C ASP A 299 11.62 -20.34 -15.00
N PRO A 300 11.08 -21.17 -15.90
CA PRO A 300 11.80 -22.05 -16.81
C PRO A 300 12.47 -21.30 -17.98
N LYS A 301 13.69 -21.69 -18.32
CA LYS A 301 14.41 -21.22 -19.52
C LYS A 301 14.28 -22.26 -20.64
N ARG A 302 13.86 -21.85 -21.84
CA ARG A 302 13.78 -22.74 -23.02
C ARG A 302 14.31 -22.09 -24.28
N ALA A 303 14.80 -22.91 -25.21
CA ALA A 303 15.15 -22.46 -26.55
C ALA A 303 13.87 -22.38 -27.41
N LEU A 304 13.62 -21.21 -27.99
CA LEU A 304 12.48 -20.93 -28.87
C LEU A 304 12.95 -20.90 -30.33
N SER A 305 12.37 -21.75 -31.18
CA SER A 305 12.64 -21.73 -32.62
C SER A 305 11.84 -20.61 -33.29
N VAL A 306 12.51 -19.79 -34.12
CA VAL A 306 11.87 -18.65 -34.77
C VAL A 306 11.14 -19.10 -36.03
N ASN A 307 9.82 -19.26 -35.93
CA ASN A 307 8.96 -19.58 -37.07
C ASN A 307 8.73 -18.35 -37.98
N PRO A 308 8.22 -18.51 -39.21
CA PRO A 308 8.04 -17.39 -40.15
C PRO A 308 7.13 -16.26 -39.65
N ALA A 309 6.11 -16.57 -38.84
CA ALA A 309 5.19 -15.58 -38.28
C ALA A 309 5.88 -14.72 -37.21
N LEU A 310 6.59 -15.37 -36.28
CA LEU A 310 7.40 -14.71 -35.26
C LEU A 310 8.51 -13.87 -35.91
N LYS A 311 9.15 -14.39 -36.96
CA LYS A 311 10.16 -13.65 -37.71
C LYS A 311 9.59 -12.36 -38.30
N ARG A 312 8.36 -12.37 -38.82
CA ARG A 312 7.69 -11.17 -39.34
C ARG A 312 7.45 -10.14 -38.24
N GLN A 313 6.89 -10.55 -37.10
CA GLN A 313 6.66 -9.66 -35.95
C GLN A 313 7.95 -9.03 -35.42
N LEU A 314 9.04 -9.79 -35.37
CA LEU A 314 10.36 -9.28 -34.96
C LEU A 314 10.96 -8.31 -35.98
N VAL A 315 10.75 -8.54 -37.29
CA VAL A 315 11.14 -7.58 -38.33
C VAL A 315 10.39 -6.27 -38.14
N ASP A 316 9.07 -6.33 -37.97
CA ASP A 316 8.23 -5.14 -37.78
C ASP A 316 8.70 -4.36 -36.54
N LEU A 317 8.96 -5.04 -35.42
CA LEU A 317 9.49 -4.41 -34.22
C LEU A 317 10.84 -3.72 -34.46
N ILE A 318 11.79 -4.39 -35.12
CA ILE A 318 13.12 -3.81 -35.39
C ILE A 318 12.99 -2.60 -36.31
N VAL A 319 12.18 -2.68 -37.36
CA VAL A 319 11.96 -1.58 -38.31
C VAL A 319 11.33 -0.39 -37.60
N THR A 320 10.28 -0.58 -36.81
CA THR A 320 9.61 0.48 -36.05
C THR A 320 10.51 1.09 -34.99
N ARG A 321 11.31 0.28 -34.27
CA ARG A 321 12.17 0.79 -33.19
C ARG A 321 13.46 1.43 -33.65
N CYS A 322 14.11 0.86 -34.64
CA CYS A 322 15.45 1.26 -35.05
C CYS A 322 15.42 2.27 -36.22
N SER A 323 14.23 2.68 -36.67
CA SER A 323 14.04 3.75 -37.67
C SER A 323 13.25 4.92 -37.05
N PRO A 324 13.81 5.67 -36.10
CA PRO A 324 13.14 6.85 -35.54
C PRO A 324 12.83 7.88 -36.63
N ASP A 325 11.74 8.62 -36.47
CA ASP A 325 11.18 9.55 -37.48
C ASP A 325 12.12 10.70 -37.90
N PHE A 326 13.25 10.88 -37.20
CA PHE A 326 14.22 11.95 -37.41
C PHE A 326 15.48 11.56 -38.22
N VAL A 327 15.55 10.34 -38.76
CA VAL A 327 16.75 9.86 -39.50
C VAL A 327 16.38 9.47 -40.94
N ASP A 328 17.10 10.04 -41.92
CA ASP A 328 16.94 9.78 -43.38
C ASP A 328 17.19 8.31 -43.79
N HIS A 329 17.69 7.48 -42.88
CA HIS A 329 18.09 6.10 -43.13
C HIS A 329 17.14 5.12 -42.41
N LYS A 330 15.95 4.91 -43.00
CA LYS A 330 15.02 3.87 -42.54
C LYS A 330 15.62 2.49 -42.76
N ILE A 331 15.61 1.66 -41.74
CA ILE A 331 16.06 0.27 -41.85
C ILE A 331 15.03 -0.49 -42.69
N SER A 332 15.48 -1.06 -43.81
CA SER A 332 14.61 -1.90 -44.63
C SER A 332 14.26 -3.21 -43.91
N ALA A 333 13.05 -3.71 -44.12
CA ALA A 333 12.62 -5.02 -43.62
C ALA A 333 13.57 -6.16 -44.07
N ALA A 334 14.17 -6.04 -45.26
CA ALA A 334 15.16 -6.98 -45.77
C ALA A 334 16.46 -6.97 -44.95
N THR A 335 16.90 -5.79 -44.51
CA THR A 335 18.05 -5.63 -43.61
C THR A 335 17.75 -6.21 -42.25
N ALA A 336 16.63 -5.84 -41.62
CA ALA A 336 16.22 -6.35 -40.31
C ALA A 336 16.13 -7.89 -40.26
N LYS A 337 15.63 -8.51 -41.34
CA LYS A 337 15.48 -9.97 -41.46
C LYS A 337 16.82 -10.73 -41.34
N LYS A 338 17.95 -10.10 -41.70
CA LYS A 338 19.29 -10.70 -41.62
C LYS A 338 19.81 -10.78 -40.18
N PHE A 339 19.38 -9.89 -39.29
CA PHE A 339 19.83 -9.81 -37.91
C PHE A 339 18.99 -10.64 -36.93
N ILE A 340 17.86 -11.20 -37.37
CA ILE A 340 17.02 -12.06 -36.52
C ILE A 340 17.58 -13.49 -36.49
N PRO A 341 18.03 -14.00 -35.34
CA PRO A 341 18.57 -15.35 -35.22
C PRO A 341 17.49 -16.42 -35.45
N SER A 342 17.91 -17.65 -35.77
CA SER A 342 16.99 -18.78 -35.95
C SER A 342 16.47 -19.37 -34.63
N LYS A 343 17.17 -19.10 -33.53
CA LYS A 343 16.82 -19.54 -32.17
C LYS A 343 16.91 -18.36 -31.22
N LEU A 344 15.90 -18.23 -30.36
CA LEU A 344 15.85 -17.28 -29.26
C LEU A 344 15.83 -18.05 -27.94
N THR A 345 16.09 -17.34 -26.85
CA THR A 345 15.88 -17.88 -25.50
C THR A 345 14.61 -17.26 -24.93
N GLU A 346 13.74 -18.08 -24.37
CA GLU A 346 12.52 -17.66 -23.72
C GLU A 346 12.60 -18.02 -22.23
N TRP A 347 12.24 -17.06 -21.39
CA TRP A 347 12.13 -17.24 -19.95
C TRP A 347 10.67 -17.19 -19.54
N GLY A 348 10.27 -18.09 -18.66
CA GLY A 348 8.88 -18.21 -18.25
C GLY A 348 8.45 -17.20 -17.20
N ARG A 349 9.38 -16.50 -16.55
CA ARG A 349 9.11 -15.53 -15.49
C ARG A 349 10.09 -14.38 -15.52
N VAL A 350 9.62 -13.21 -15.07
CA VAL A 350 10.46 -12.04 -14.81
C VAL A 350 10.13 -11.47 -13.43
N GLN A 351 11.17 -11.08 -12.69
CA GLN A 351 11.05 -10.27 -11.49
C GLN A 351 11.30 -8.81 -11.85
N ILE A 352 10.42 -7.92 -11.40
CA ILE A 352 10.54 -6.47 -11.49
C ILE A 352 11.03 -6.01 -10.12
N ASP A 353 12.23 -5.43 -10.04
CA ASP A 353 12.85 -5.12 -8.75
C ASP A 353 12.18 -3.92 -8.06
N GLU A 354 11.73 -2.92 -8.84
CA GLU A 354 11.09 -1.70 -8.32
C GLU A 354 9.84 -2.00 -7.49
N THR A 355 8.95 -2.85 -8.01
CA THR A 355 7.72 -3.26 -7.30
C THR A 355 7.90 -4.54 -6.49
N GLY A 356 9.00 -5.27 -6.71
CA GLY A 356 9.20 -6.63 -6.19
C GLY A 356 8.30 -7.70 -6.83
N ASP A 357 7.51 -7.35 -7.86
CA ASP A 357 6.58 -8.27 -8.49
C ASP A 357 7.29 -9.36 -9.29
N ARG A 358 6.56 -10.46 -9.51
CA ARG A 358 6.99 -11.56 -10.38
C ARG A 358 5.92 -11.85 -11.41
N ALA A 359 6.13 -11.39 -12.64
CA ALA A 359 5.27 -11.69 -13.76
C ALA A 359 5.58 -13.08 -14.32
N ARG A 360 4.56 -13.77 -14.82
CA ARG A 360 4.69 -15.08 -15.45
C ARG A 360 4.21 -15.03 -16.89
N GLY A 361 4.98 -15.60 -17.82
CA GLY A 361 4.53 -15.76 -19.19
C GLY A 361 3.34 -16.71 -19.27
N ARG A 362 2.30 -16.33 -20.03
CA ARG A 362 1.07 -17.14 -20.19
C ARG A 362 1.33 -18.57 -20.66
N ALA A 363 2.31 -18.76 -21.56
CA ALA A 363 2.71 -20.08 -22.06
C ALA A 363 3.31 -21.01 -20.98
N HIS A 364 3.64 -20.46 -19.82
CA HIS A 364 4.21 -21.17 -18.66
C HIS A 364 3.24 -21.20 -17.46
N HIS A 365 1.99 -20.80 -17.68
CA HIS A 365 0.94 -20.91 -16.67
C HIS A 365 0.35 -22.33 -16.69
N ASN A 366 0.73 -23.16 -15.72
CA ASN A 366 0.04 -24.43 -15.49
C ASN A 366 -1.37 -24.14 -14.97
N THR A 367 -2.41 -24.67 -15.60
CA THR A 367 -3.82 -24.56 -15.18
C THR A 367 -4.16 -25.48 -14.00
N GLY A 368 -3.23 -25.67 -13.07
CA GLY A 368 -3.47 -26.44 -11.85
C GLY A 368 -4.28 -25.62 -10.83
N SER A 369 -5.14 -26.28 -10.05
CA SER A 369 -6.08 -25.65 -9.10
C SER A 369 -5.47 -24.79 -7.98
N SER A 370 -4.14 -24.75 -7.85
CA SER A 370 -3.44 -24.02 -6.77
C SER A 370 -2.65 -22.80 -7.24
N THR A 371 -2.53 -22.56 -8.55
CA THR A 371 -1.73 -21.44 -9.08
C THR A 371 -2.59 -20.23 -9.40
N ARG A 372 -2.16 -19.05 -8.95
CA ARG A 372 -2.81 -17.78 -9.29
C ARG A 372 -2.27 -17.22 -10.59
N ASP A 373 -3.15 -16.56 -11.33
CA ASP A 373 -2.78 -15.83 -12.52
C ASP A 373 -1.92 -14.61 -12.16
N SER A 374 -0.76 -14.52 -12.80
CA SER A 374 0.21 -13.42 -12.66
C SER A 374 0.78 -13.05 -14.03
N CYS A 375 0.00 -13.30 -15.09
CA CYS A 375 0.40 -13.01 -16.46
C CYS A 375 -0.05 -11.63 -16.97
N PHE A 376 -0.87 -10.92 -16.20
CA PHE A 376 -1.31 -9.56 -16.52
C PHE A 376 -0.34 -8.53 -15.96
N VAL A 377 0.07 -7.61 -16.82
CA VAL A 377 1.02 -6.55 -16.49
C VAL A 377 0.51 -5.22 -17.03
N ARG A 378 0.82 -4.14 -16.32
CA ARG A 378 0.73 -2.78 -16.85
C ARG A 378 2.05 -2.44 -17.54
N TYR A 379 1.99 -1.85 -18.72
CA TYR A 379 3.17 -1.42 -19.44
C TYR A 379 2.93 -0.06 -20.12
N GLU A 380 3.97 0.77 -20.18
CA GLU A 380 3.94 2.14 -20.68
C GLU A 380 4.97 2.26 -21.81
N CYS A 381 4.51 2.51 -23.04
CA CYS A 381 5.38 2.61 -24.23
C CYS A 381 5.87 4.04 -24.53
N LEU A 382 5.25 5.03 -23.89
CA LEU A 382 5.54 6.45 -24.07
C LEU A 382 6.09 6.99 -22.76
N VAL A 383 7.17 7.77 -22.83
CA VAL A 383 7.77 8.43 -21.68
C VAL A 383 7.60 9.93 -21.88
N ASP A 384 7.10 10.61 -20.85
CA ASP A 384 7.04 12.07 -20.84
C ASP A 384 8.46 12.63 -20.73
N ARG A 385 8.90 13.34 -21.77
CA ARG A 385 10.20 13.99 -21.84
C ARG A 385 10.37 15.07 -20.77
N ASN A 386 9.25 15.60 -20.28
CA ASN A 386 9.19 16.64 -19.29
C ASN A 386 8.93 16.10 -17.88
N ALA A 387 9.02 14.79 -17.61
CA ALA A 387 8.74 14.22 -16.28
C ALA A 387 9.52 14.85 -15.10
N ALA A 388 10.60 15.61 -15.36
CA ALA A 388 11.38 16.36 -14.38
C ALA A 388 10.99 17.86 -14.23
N ASN A 389 10.18 18.41 -15.14
CA ASN A 389 9.75 19.81 -15.19
C ASN A 389 8.22 19.88 -15.36
N ASN A 390 7.52 20.74 -14.60
CA ASN A 390 6.05 20.89 -14.67
C ASN A 390 5.53 21.58 -15.96
N GLU A 391 6.22 21.44 -17.09
CA GLU A 391 5.71 21.91 -18.39
C GLU A 391 4.74 20.88 -19.01
N ALA A 392 4.07 21.24 -20.11
CA ALA A 392 3.09 20.38 -20.77
C ALA A 392 3.67 19.00 -21.16
N GLU A 393 2.85 17.95 -21.07
CA GLU A 393 3.24 16.56 -21.38
C GLU A 393 3.82 16.45 -22.81
N ASP A 394 5.10 16.03 -22.95
CA ASP A 394 5.74 15.71 -24.23
C ASP A 394 6.03 14.21 -24.27
N LEU A 395 5.02 13.44 -24.67
CA LEU A 395 5.09 11.98 -24.71
C LEU A 395 5.88 11.49 -25.93
N VAL A 396 7.08 10.94 -25.69
CA VAL A 396 7.95 10.40 -26.74
C VAL A 396 8.09 8.89 -26.61
N GLN A 397 8.08 8.18 -27.74
CA GLN A 397 8.36 6.75 -27.77
C GLN A 397 9.81 6.48 -27.36
N GLN A 398 10.01 5.75 -26.26
CA GLN A 398 11.35 5.47 -25.77
C GLN A 398 12.06 4.48 -26.71
N THR A 399 13.16 4.95 -27.30
CA THR A 399 14.00 4.15 -28.19
C THR A 399 15.27 3.73 -27.46
N PHE A 400 15.53 2.43 -27.37
CA PHE A 400 16.73 1.87 -26.75
C PHE A 400 17.61 1.24 -27.84
N PHE A 401 18.88 1.64 -27.90
CA PHE A 401 19.89 1.07 -28.80
C PHE A 401 20.89 0.26 -27.97
N GLU A 402 20.69 -1.05 -27.85
CA GLU A 402 21.52 -1.91 -26.99
C GLU A 402 21.92 -3.20 -27.70
N GLU A 403 23.07 -3.79 -27.31
CA GLU A 403 23.59 -5.04 -27.90
C GLU A 403 22.70 -6.26 -27.59
N THR A 404 21.95 -6.22 -26.49
CA THR A 404 21.00 -7.27 -26.09
C THR A 404 19.67 -6.63 -25.75
N ILE A 405 18.62 -7.02 -26.47
CA ILE A 405 17.26 -6.53 -26.25
C ILE A 405 16.43 -7.65 -25.63
N LEU A 406 15.81 -7.38 -24.49
CA LEU A 406 14.83 -8.27 -23.86
C LEU A 406 13.43 -7.83 -24.28
N LEU A 407 12.68 -8.74 -24.90
CA LEU A 407 11.34 -8.48 -25.41
C LEU A 407 10.30 -9.22 -24.59
N THR A 408 9.16 -8.56 -24.37
CA THR A 408 7.97 -9.17 -23.78
C THR A 408 6.91 -9.34 -24.85
N HIS A 409 6.40 -10.56 -25.01
CA HIS A 409 5.28 -10.84 -25.92
C HIS A 409 3.96 -10.58 -25.19
N VAL A 410 3.28 -9.49 -25.55
CA VAL A 410 2.07 -9.01 -24.86
C VAL A 410 0.85 -9.14 -25.75
N GLN A 411 -0.28 -9.49 -25.12
CA GLN A 411 -1.60 -9.42 -25.73
C GLN A 411 -2.38 -8.32 -25.03
N THR A 412 -2.68 -7.24 -25.73
CA THR A 412 -3.45 -6.11 -25.19
C THR A 412 -4.93 -6.41 -25.12
N CYS A 413 -5.63 -5.72 -24.23
CA CYS A 413 -7.09 -5.61 -24.20
C CYS A 413 -7.54 -4.24 -24.73
N ASP A 414 -8.81 -4.16 -25.14
CA ASP A 414 -9.49 -2.89 -25.34
C ASP A 414 -9.97 -2.40 -23.99
N ALA A 415 -9.07 -1.71 -23.27
CA ALA A 415 -9.36 -1.18 -21.95
C ALA A 415 -9.87 0.27 -22.03
N THR A 416 -10.86 0.59 -21.22
CA THR A 416 -11.43 1.94 -21.09
C THR A 416 -11.51 2.32 -19.63
N GLU A 417 -11.24 3.59 -19.33
CA GLU A 417 -11.45 4.14 -17.99
C GLU A 417 -12.94 4.49 -17.80
N ASN A 418 -13.51 4.07 -16.67
CA ASN A 418 -14.89 4.39 -16.30
C ASN A 418 -14.97 5.75 -15.57
N GLU A 419 -16.19 6.20 -15.23
CA GLU A 419 -16.41 7.51 -14.58
C GLU A 419 -15.71 7.69 -13.23
N ASP A 420 -15.41 6.59 -12.53
CA ASP A 420 -14.73 6.61 -11.24
C ASP A 420 -13.21 6.46 -11.38
N GLY A 421 -12.68 6.31 -12.60
CA GLY A 421 -11.26 6.20 -12.89
C GLY A 421 -10.70 4.76 -12.88
N PHE A 422 -11.56 3.74 -12.91
CA PHE A 422 -11.11 2.35 -13.02
C PHE A 422 -11.00 1.92 -14.47
N TRP A 423 -9.93 1.18 -14.78
CA TRP A 423 -9.72 0.60 -16.10
C TRP A 423 -10.43 -0.75 -16.22
N GLU A 424 -11.32 -0.85 -17.20
CA GLU A 424 -12.14 -2.02 -17.47
C GLU A 424 -11.91 -2.56 -18.88
N TYR A 425 -12.11 -3.86 -19.08
CA TYR A 425 -12.12 -4.47 -20.39
C TYR A 425 -13.08 -5.65 -20.48
N SER A 426 -13.61 -5.88 -21.68
CA SER A 426 -14.51 -7.01 -21.97
C SER A 426 -13.90 -8.01 -22.96
N SER A 427 -12.87 -7.61 -23.70
CA SER A 427 -12.23 -8.48 -24.69
C SER A 427 -10.72 -8.23 -24.84
N MET A 428 -10.01 -9.27 -25.26
CA MET A 428 -8.59 -9.20 -25.62
C MET A 428 -8.44 -8.98 -27.12
N LYS A 429 -7.51 -8.11 -27.53
CA LYS A 429 -7.15 -7.95 -28.95
C LYS A 429 -6.59 -9.27 -29.49
N ARG A 430 -6.92 -9.58 -30.75
CA ARG A 430 -6.52 -10.86 -31.37
C ARG A 430 -5.04 -10.95 -31.70
N SER A 431 -4.38 -9.81 -31.90
CA SER A 431 -3.01 -9.73 -32.40
C SER A 431 -2.06 -9.36 -31.25
N PRO A 432 -1.32 -10.34 -30.69
CA PRO A 432 -0.27 -10.02 -29.73
C PRO A 432 0.92 -9.38 -30.48
N HIS A 433 1.71 -8.60 -29.75
CA HIS A 433 2.89 -7.92 -30.26
C HIS A 433 4.01 -7.94 -29.22
N PHE A 434 5.19 -7.46 -29.62
CA PHE A 434 6.35 -7.38 -28.75
C PHE A 434 6.52 -5.95 -28.25
N VAL A 435 6.90 -5.83 -26.97
CA VAL A 435 7.31 -4.57 -26.34
C VAL A 435 8.66 -4.78 -25.66
N ASP A 436 9.33 -3.68 -25.28
CA ASP A 436 10.53 -3.83 -24.45
C ASP A 436 10.16 -4.43 -23.11
N LEU A 437 11.06 -5.18 -22.49
CA LEU A 437 10.87 -5.48 -21.08
C LEU A 437 10.88 -4.21 -20.21
N LYS A 438 11.64 -3.17 -20.59
CA LYS A 438 11.67 -1.88 -19.85
C LYS A 438 10.34 -1.15 -19.81
N THR A 439 9.43 -1.39 -20.75
CA THR A 439 8.10 -0.76 -20.72
C THR A 439 7.19 -1.41 -19.69
N VAL A 440 7.52 -2.63 -19.20
CA VAL A 440 6.70 -3.35 -18.23
C VAL A 440 6.91 -2.77 -16.84
N ALA A 441 5.88 -2.14 -16.28
CA ALA A 441 5.94 -1.41 -15.02
C ALA A 441 5.65 -2.31 -13.81
N CYS A 442 4.52 -3.02 -13.82
CA CYS A 442 4.07 -3.81 -12.67
C CYS A 442 3.17 -4.99 -13.08
N VAL A 443 2.97 -5.92 -12.15
CA VAL A 443 1.95 -6.97 -12.31
C VAL A 443 0.62 -6.45 -11.76
N VAL A 444 -0.45 -6.65 -12.53
CA VAL A 444 -1.81 -6.27 -12.11
C VAL A 444 -2.67 -7.51 -11.87
N GLY A 445 -3.53 -7.43 -10.86
CA GLY A 445 -4.65 -8.32 -10.69
C GLY A 445 -5.84 -7.88 -11.53
N ARG A 446 -6.91 -8.67 -11.48
CA ARG A 446 -8.19 -8.33 -12.09
C ARG A 446 -9.33 -8.96 -11.31
N VAL A 447 -10.48 -8.32 -11.31
CA VAL A 447 -11.73 -8.85 -10.74
C VAL A 447 -12.82 -8.81 -11.80
N ARG A 448 -13.70 -9.81 -11.81
CA ARG A 448 -14.85 -9.84 -12.70
C ARG A 448 -16.09 -9.56 -11.89
N ASP A 449 -16.81 -8.51 -12.25
CA ASP A 449 -18.10 -8.15 -11.68
C ASP A 449 -18.97 -7.52 -12.78
N GLN A 450 -20.30 -7.60 -12.67
CA GLN A 450 -21.25 -6.92 -13.57
C GLN A 450 -20.95 -7.10 -15.08
N GLY A 451 -20.42 -8.26 -15.48
CA GLY A 451 -20.15 -8.63 -16.87
C GLY A 451 -18.81 -8.18 -17.46
N HIS A 452 -18.03 -7.35 -16.77
CA HIS A 452 -16.75 -6.81 -17.24
C HIS A 452 -15.58 -7.24 -16.32
N TRP A 453 -14.35 -7.04 -16.78
CA TRP A 453 -13.15 -7.22 -15.97
C TRP A 453 -12.56 -5.87 -15.62
N THR A 454 -12.28 -5.65 -14.35
CA THR A 454 -11.64 -4.42 -13.85
C THR A 454 -10.25 -4.76 -13.34
N PHE A 455 -9.27 -3.93 -13.67
CA PHE A 455 -7.90 -4.10 -13.20
C PHE A 455 -7.74 -3.73 -11.72
N VAL A 456 -6.90 -4.50 -11.02
CA VAL A 456 -6.49 -4.25 -9.63
C VAL A 456 -4.98 -4.04 -9.60
N ASP A 457 -4.55 -2.83 -9.33
CA ASP A 457 -3.18 -2.31 -9.34
C ASP A 457 -2.80 -1.80 -7.93
N ARG A 458 -1.52 -1.89 -7.59
CA ARG A 458 -0.96 -1.40 -6.33
C ARG A 458 0.05 -0.26 -6.54
N SER A 459 0.20 0.21 -7.78
CA SER A 459 1.24 1.15 -8.17
C SER A 459 1.07 2.60 -7.67
N GLY A 460 0.00 2.94 -6.93
CA GLY A 460 -0.07 4.22 -6.22
C GLY A 460 -1.44 4.56 -5.62
N PRO A 461 -1.54 5.67 -4.82
CA PRO A 461 -2.75 6.10 -4.11
C PRO A 461 -3.96 6.43 -5.01
N THR A 462 -3.70 6.68 -6.31
CA THR A 462 -4.68 7.11 -7.31
C THR A 462 -4.71 6.22 -8.56
N ALA A 463 -4.09 5.04 -8.54
CA ALA A 463 -4.15 4.09 -9.67
C ALA A 463 -5.59 3.58 -9.95
N HIS A 464 -6.54 3.89 -9.07
CA HIS A 464 -7.91 3.38 -9.09
C HIS A 464 -9.01 4.43 -8.93
N ALA A 465 -8.69 5.70 -8.70
CA ALA A 465 -9.73 6.70 -8.59
C ALA A 465 -9.20 8.10 -8.85
N LYS A 466 -9.66 8.71 -9.94
CA LYS A 466 -9.73 10.16 -10.04
C LYS A 466 -11.20 10.51 -9.80
N MET A 467 -11.53 10.98 -8.59
CA MET A 467 -12.84 11.58 -8.37
C MET A 467 -12.98 12.77 -9.33
N ALA A 468 -13.98 12.72 -10.21
CA ALA A 468 -14.38 13.88 -10.99
C ALA A 468 -14.65 15.04 -10.02
N SER A 469 -13.93 16.15 -10.19
CA SER A 469 -14.31 17.39 -9.55
C SER A 469 -15.73 17.74 -10.02
N PRO A 470 -16.62 18.24 -9.15
CA PRO A 470 -17.97 18.61 -9.58
C PRO A 470 -17.88 19.59 -10.75
N PRO A 471 -18.73 19.48 -11.78
CA PRO A 471 -18.74 20.44 -12.87
C PRO A 471 -19.01 21.81 -12.26
N SER A 472 -18.04 22.71 -12.34
CA SER A 472 -18.28 24.13 -12.12
C SER A 472 -19.29 24.58 -13.19
N SER A 473 -20.55 24.64 -12.80
CA SER A 473 -21.61 25.23 -13.59
C SER A 473 -21.41 26.74 -13.66
N SER A 474 -20.96 27.24 -14.80
CA SER A 474 -21.69 28.29 -15.53
C SER A 474 -21.03 28.60 -16.88
N CYS A 475 -21.84 28.40 -17.92
CA CYS A 475 -21.68 29.00 -19.23
C CYS A 475 -22.27 30.42 -19.19
N SER A 476 -21.58 31.41 -19.76
CA SER A 476 -22.17 32.40 -20.67
C SER A 476 -21.12 33.40 -21.15
N ASP A 477 -20.99 33.52 -22.46
CA ASP A 477 -20.39 34.65 -23.18
C ASP A 477 -20.90 36.01 -22.69
N VAL A 478 -20.06 37.07 -22.77
CA VAL A 478 -20.35 38.44 -23.25
C VAL A 478 -19.15 39.39 -23.01
N THR A 479 -18.57 39.84 -24.12
CA THR A 479 -17.84 41.08 -24.49
C THR A 479 -17.13 41.99 -23.46
N ASP A 480 -15.83 42.20 -23.72
CA ASP A 480 -15.12 43.45 -24.07
C ASP A 480 -15.07 44.64 -23.08
N PHE A 481 -13.84 45.00 -22.66
CA PHE A 481 -13.37 46.40 -22.52
C PHE A 481 -11.83 46.44 -22.53
N SER A 482 -11.28 47.07 -23.55
CA SER A 482 -9.88 47.51 -23.69
C SER A 482 -9.57 48.81 -22.93
N THR A 483 -8.34 48.95 -22.42
CA THR A 483 -7.47 50.17 -22.26
C THR A 483 -6.28 49.78 -21.34
N SER A 484 -5.05 49.58 -21.82
CA SER A 484 -3.98 50.51 -22.27
C SER A 484 -3.01 50.96 -21.15
N GLU A 485 -1.71 50.63 -21.36
CA GLU A 485 -0.47 51.37 -20.98
C GLU A 485 -0.09 51.47 -19.47
N GLU A 486 1.18 51.44 -19.01
CA GLU A 486 2.52 51.45 -19.60
C GLU A 486 3.61 51.17 -18.52
N SER A 487 4.78 50.67 -18.97
CA SER A 487 6.16 51.04 -18.54
C SER A 487 6.82 50.50 -17.23
N ASP A 488 7.83 49.63 -17.44
CA ASP A 488 9.14 49.53 -16.74
C ASP A 488 10.03 50.79 -17.03
N PRO A 489 11.24 51.05 -16.44
CA PRO A 489 12.26 50.10 -15.93
C PRO A 489 13.16 50.50 -14.70
N ASN A 490 13.87 49.48 -14.18
CA ASN A 490 15.25 49.34 -13.60
C ASN A 490 16.21 50.58 -13.47
N PRO A 491 17.44 50.51 -12.86
CA PRO A 491 18.13 49.48 -12.03
C PRO A 491 18.96 50.06 -10.82
N GLY A 492 19.69 49.24 -10.05
CA GLY A 492 20.74 49.75 -9.15
C GLY A 492 21.43 48.76 -8.19
N SER A 493 22.68 48.43 -8.51
CA SER A 493 23.68 47.58 -7.83
C SER A 493 24.16 48.04 -6.45
N SER A 494 24.64 47.12 -5.59
CA SER A 494 26.00 47.15 -4.99
C SER A 494 26.24 46.05 -3.93
N SER A 495 27.46 45.49 -3.96
CA SER A 495 28.34 44.94 -2.88
C SER A 495 27.70 44.34 -1.61
N ASP A 496 28.20 43.24 -1.02
CA ASP A 496 29.57 43.11 -0.53
C ASP A 496 29.88 41.68 -0.01
N ASN A 497 31.17 41.44 0.19
CA ASN A 497 31.88 40.23 0.58
C ASN A 497 31.50 39.60 1.94
N GLY A 498 31.77 38.30 2.10
CA GLY A 498 31.99 37.71 3.43
C GLY A 498 31.91 36.18 3.52
N SER A 499 33.02 35.48 3.21
CA SER A 499 33.27 34.13 3.75
C SER A 499 33.57 34.22 5.26
N PRO A 500 33.34 33.15 6.02
CA PRO A 500 34.45 32.66 6.85
C PRO A 500 34.58 31.14 6.93
N THR A 501 35.83 30.79 7.24
CA THR A 501 36.53 29.52 7.37
C THR A 501 36.13 28.65 8.58
N LEU A 502 36.56 27.39 8.48
CA LEU A 502 36.43 26.23 9.39
C LEU A 502 37.14 26.35 10.75
N ASP A 503 36.54 25.65 11.73
CA ASP A 503 37.08 24.92 12.93
C ASP A 503 37.72 25.72 14.10
N PRO A 504 37.87 25.15 15.34
CA PRO A 504 37.74 23.74 15.76
C PRO A 504 37.00 23.45 17.10
N SER A 505 36.83 22.15 17.38
CA SER A 505 36.38 21.55 18.66
C SER A 505 37.38 21.73 19.81
N PRO A 506 36.94 21.77 21.09
CA PRO A 506 37.85 21.70 22.24
C PRO A 506 37.99 20.27 22.78
N VAL A 507 39.23 19.90 23.09
CA VAL A 507 39.64 18.80 23.97
C VAL A 507 40.29 19.43 25.20
N ASP A 508 40.04 18.87 26.37
CA ASP A 508 40.92 18.88 27.55
C ASP A 508 40.38 17.81 28.52
N ALA A 509 41.11 17.24 29.48
CA ALA A 509 42.51 16.89 29.65
C ALA A 509 42.53 16.18 31.01
N ASN A 510 42.67 14.86 31.04
CA ASN A 510 43.34 14.13 32.13
C ASN A 510 43.46 12.65 31.76
N GLY A 511 44.71 12.23 31.59
CA GLY A 511 45.10 10.96 30.99
C GLY A 511 45.13 9.77 31.95
N SER A 512 44.68 8.65 31.38
CA SER A 512 45.27 7.30 31.50
C SER A 512 45.02 6.53 32.82
N PRO A 513 45.26 5.19 32.83
CA PRO A 513 44.20 4.19 32.65
C PRO A 513 44.10 3.24 33.86
N MET A 514 42.98 2.53 34.03
CA MET A 514 42.94 1.33 34.87
C MET A 514 42.20 0.20 34.17
N ASP A 515 42.98 -0.79 33.75
CA ASP A 515 42.57 -2.19 33.74
C ASP A 515 42.34 -2.65 35.19
N LEU A 516 41.33 -3.50 35.41
CA LEU A 516 41.39 -4.72 36.24
C LEU A 516 39.99 -5.38 36.33
N ASP A 517 39.86 -6.44 35.55
CA ASP A 517 39.49 -7.80 35.94
C ASP A 517 38.59 -8.11 37.16
N THR A 518 37.80 -9.18 36.95
CA THR A 518 37.36 -10.24 37.88
C THR A 518 36.18 -10.05 38.85
N SER A 519 35.14 -10.85 38.56
CA SER A 519 34.49 -11.85 39.42
C SER A 519 33.74 -11.48 40.72
N SER A 520 32.52 -12.03 40.76
CA SER A 520 31.84 -12.69 41.90
C SER A 520 31.36 -11.84 43.08
N LEU A 521 30.05 -11.97 43.34
CA LEU A 521 29.32 -12.14 44.61
C LEU A 521 27.82 -11.99 44.21
N GLY A 522 26.88 -12.89 44.45
CA GLY A 522 26.77 -13.87 45.52
C GLY A 522 25.67 -13.45 46.50
N SER A 523 24.47 -14.01 46.31
CA SER A 523 23.51 -14.40 47.37
C SER A 523 22.67 -13.36 48.14
N SER A 524 21.39 -13.73 48.25
CA SER A 524 20.44 -13.60 49.38
C SER A 524 19.72 -12.28 49.69
N GLY A 525 18.39 -12.38 49.67
CA GLY A 525 17.38 -11.39 50.08
C GLY A 525 16.04 -11.76 49.46
#